data_AF-A0A7S0DWD4-F1
#
_entry.id   AF-A0A7S0DWD4-F1
#
_cell.length_a   1.000
_cell.length_b   1.000
_cell.length_c   1.000
_cell.angle_alpha   90.00
_cell.angle_beta   90.00
_cell.angle_gamma   90.00
#
_symmetry.space_group_name_H-M   'P 1'
#
loop_
_entity.id
_entity.type
_entity.pdbx_description
1 polymer ?
#
loop_
_entity_poly.entity_id
_entity_poly.type
_entity_poly.pdbx_seq_one_letter_code
_entity_poly.pdbx_strand_id
1 'polypeptide(L)'
;ILFSPDHTICGGRVRHYLLEKARVVSQHKGERNYHVFYQICAGLTGELREKLHLAGPETFHYLNQSGVYQLLDTDGKPLCDEVVEFDRVQQSMTQMQIEESTQ
;
A
#
# COMPACT_ATOMS: atom_id res chain seq x y z
N ILE A 1 -4.45 15.27 17.43
CA ILE A 1 -4.39 14.50 18.68
C ILE A 1 -5.41 15.07 19.64
N LEU A 2 -6.09 14.23 20.41
CA LEU A 2 -7.11 14.60 21.37
C LEU A 2 -6.52 14.42 22.78
N PHE A 3 -6.77 15.41 23.65
CA PHE A 3 -6.30 15.42 25.03
C PHE A 3 -7.48 15.52 25.99
N SER A 4 -7.38 14.83 27.11
CA SER A 4 -8.31 14.94 28.23
C SER A 4 -7.98 16.15 29.12
N PRO A 5 -8.86 16.53 30.07
CA PRO A 5 -8.61 17.63 31.00
C PRO A 5 -7.37 17.43 31.90
N ASP A 6 -6.96 16.18 32.13
CA ASP A 6 -5.73 15.80 32.87
C ASP A 6 -4.47 15.78 31.98
N HIS A 7 -4.54 16.32 30.77
CA HIS A 7 -3.43 16.42 29.81
C HIS A 7 -2.90 15.07 29.29
N THR A 8 -3.66 13.98 29.42
CA THR A 8 -3.29 12.68 28.84
C THR A 8 -3.84 12.53 27.42
N ILE A 9 -3.16 11.71 26.59
CA ILE A 9 -3.59 11.45 25.21
C ILE A 9 -4.79 10.49 25.26
N CYS A 10 -5.94 10.95 24.76
CA CYS A 10 -7.16 10.15 24.71
C CYS A 10 -7.52 9.65 23.30
N GLY A 11 -6.83 10.14 22.26
CA GLY A 11 -7.01 9.62 20.91
C GLY A 11 -6.40 10.46 19.79
N GLY A 12 -6.66 10.05 18.56
CA GLY A 12 -6.23 10.73 17.34
C GLY A 12 -7.36 10.83 16.33
N ARG A 13 -7.38 11.90 15.54
CA ARG A 13 -8.28 12.04 14.40
C ARG A 13 -7.45 12.42 13.19
N VAL A 14 -7.60 11.64 12.13
CA VAL A 14 -7.02 11.94 10.82
C VAL A 14 -8.13 12.51 9.93
N ARG A 15 -7.79 13.52 9.13
CA ARG A 15 -8.66 14.02 8.05
C ARG A 15 -7.87 13.93 6.77
N HIS A 16 -8.46 13.27 5.78
CA HIS A 16 -7.87 13.15 4.45
C HIS A 16 -8.37 14.30 3.58
N TYR A 17 -7.47 14.92 2.83
CA TYR A 17 -7.79 15.97 1.87
C TYR A 17 -7.17 15.62 0.53
N LEU A 18 -7.91 15.91 -0.55
CA LEU A 18 -7.41 15.88 -1.94
C LEU A 18 -6.70 14.57 -2.33
N LEU A 19 -7.36 13.44 -2.08
CA LEU A 19 -6.85 12.17 -2.60
C LEU A 19 -6.85 12.21 -4.13
N GLU A 20 -5.69 11.95 -4.73
CA GLU A 20 -5.47 11.96 -6.17
C GLU A 20 -6.06 10.71 -6.86
N LYS A 21 -7.39 10.63 -6.96
CA LYS A 21 -8.08 9.47 -7.54
C LYS A 21 -7.66 9.14 -8.97
N ALA A 22 -7.27 10.14 -9.75
CA ALA A 22 -6.81 9.98 -11.13
C ALA A 22 -5.56 9.08 -11.24
N ARG A 23 -4.72 9.03 -10.19
CA ARG A 23 -3.52 8.19 -10.13
C ARG A 23 -3.82 6.70 -10.29
N VAL A 24 -5.03 6.26 -9.92
CA VAL A 24 -5.42 4.85 -10.03
C VAL A 24 -5.49 4.41 -11.50
N VAL A 25 -6.01 5.25 -12.39
CA VAL A 25 -6.30 4.89 -13.79
C VAL A 25 -5.17 5.27 -14.75
N SER A 26 -4.38 6.27 -14.39
CA SER A 26 -3.29 6.80 -15.23
C SER A 26 -2.12 7.25 -14.38
N GLN A 27 -0.90 6.92 -14.83
CA GLN A 27 0.35 7.35 -14.18
C GLN A 27 1.24 8.06 -15.21
N HIS A 28 1.93 9.12 -14.78
CA HIS A 28 2.93 9.76 -15.62
C HIS A 28 4.14 8.83 -15.81
N LYS A 29 4.89 9.04 -16.90
CA LYS A 29 6.11 8.28 -17.17
C LYS A 29 7.10 8.46 -16.03
N GLY A 30 7.62 7.36 -15.48
CA GLY A 30 8.51 7.38 -14.32
C GLY A 30 7.81 7.32 -12.96
N GLU A 31 6.48 7.44 -12.91
CA GLU A 31 5.70 7.32 -11.67
C GLU A 31 5.11 5.92 -11.47
N ARG A 32 4.64 5.66 -10.25
CA ARG A 32 3.88 4.45 -9.89
C ARG A 32 2.47 4.79 -9.44
N ASN A 33 1.62 3.76 -9.42
CA ASN A 33 0.36 3.80 -8.70
C ASN A 33 0.59 3.77 -7.18
N TYR A 34 -0.47 3.74 -6.37
CA TYR A 34 -0.34 3.61 -4.91
C TYR A 34 0.41 2.33 -4.50
N HIS A 35 1.22 2.44 -3.44
CA HIS A 35 2.09 1.35 -2.97
C HIS A 35 1.35 0.05 -2.69
N VAL A 36 0.14 0.13 -2.13
CA VAL A 36 -0.67 -1.02 -1.73
C VAL A 36 -0.87 -2.03 -2.87
N PHE A 37 -0.96 -1.58 -4.12
CA PHE A 37 -1.12 -2.49 -5.26
C PHE A 37 0.11 -3.36 -5.48
N TYR A 38 1.31 -2.78 -5.39
CA TYR A 38 2.58 -3.51 -5.56
C TYR A 38 2.87 -4.38 -4.35
N GLN A 39 2.57 -3.88 -3.14
CA GLN A 39 2.67 -4.63 -1.89
C GLN A 39 1.79 -5.88 -1.90
N ILE A 40 0.52 -5.78 -2.33
CA ILE A 40 -0.37 -6.95 -2.45
C ILE A 40 0.15 -7.92 -3.52
N CYS A 41 0.59 -7.43 -4.69
CA CYS A 41 1.10 -8.30 -5.76
C CYS A 41 2.36 -9.09 -5.33
N ALA A 42 3.21 -8.49 -4.49
CA ALA A 42 4.46 -9.10 -4.02
C ALA A 42 4.27 -9.94 -2.75
N GLY A 43 3.57 -9.41 -1.75
CA GLY A 43 3.49 -9.98 -0.40
C GLY A 43 2.37 -10.99 -0.20
N LEU A 44 1.31 -10.97 -1.03
CA LEU A 44 0.21 -11.93 -0.85
C LEU A 44 0.56 -13.31 -1.44
N THR A 45 0.41 -14.34 -0.62
CA THR A 45 0.76 -15.73 -0.92
C THR A 45 -0.38 -16.70 -0.56
N GLY A 46 -0.27 -17.95 -0.98
CA GLY A 46 -1.22 -19.02 -0.64
C GLY A 46 -2.58 -18.93 -1.34
N GLU A 47 -3.59 -19.53 -0.72
CA GLU A 47 -4.95 -19.66 -1.30
C GLU A 47 -5.60 -18.32 -1.64
N LEU A 48 -5.34 -17.28 -0.85
CA LEU A 48 -5.92 -15.96 -1.08
C LEU A 48 -5.39 -15.31 -2.36
N ARG A 49 -4.11 -15.54 -2.70
CA ARG A 49 -3.51 -15.08 -3.95
C ARG A 49 -4.20 -15.71 -5.17
N GLU A 50 -4.47 -17.01 -5.09
CA GLU A 50 -5.16 -17.75 -6.15
C GLU A 50 -6.61 -17.32 -6.28
N LYS A 51 -7.31 -17.18 -5.15
CA LYS A 51 -8.71 -16.72 -5.08
C LYS A 51 -8.90 -15.32 -5.67
N LEU A 52 -7.92 -14.43 -5.48
CA LEU A 52 -7.92 -13.08 -6.02
C LEU A 52 -7.34 -12.98 -7.44
N HIS A 53 -6.90 -14.10 -8.02
CA HIS A 53 -6.26 -14.15 -9.34
C HIS A 53 -5.09 -13.17 -9.48
N LEU A 54 -4.28 -13.05 -8.42
CA LEU A 54 -3.15 -12.12 -8.41
C LEU A 54 -1.96 -12.67 -9.23
N ALA A 55 -1.51 -11.83 -10.16
CA ALA A 55 -0.31 -12.04 -10.94
C ALA A 55 0.70 -10.90 -10.69
N GLY A 56 1.79 -10.85 -11.46
CA GLY A 56 2.75 -9.75 -11.38
C GLY A 56 2.14 -8.40 -11.80
N PRO A 57 2.64 -7.26 -11.29
CA PRO A 57 2.10 -5.93 -11.60
C PRO A 57 2.09 -5.61 -13.11
N GLU A 58 2.99 -6.20 -13.90
CA GLU A 58 3.06 -6.07 -15.35
C GLU A 58 1.80 -6.57 -16.08
N THR A 59 1.03 -7.45 -15.46
CA THR A 59 -0.18 -8.03 -16.05
C THR A 59 -1.41 -7.12 -15.94
N PHE A 60 -1.38 -6.17 -15.00
CA PHE A 60 -2.51 -5.29 -14.71
C PHE A 60 -2.40 -3.98 -15.47
N HIS A 61 -3.44 -3.64 -16.24
CA HIS A 61 -3.48 -2.41 -17.04
C HIS A 61 -3.26 -1.13 -16.22
N TYR A 62 -3.65 -1.09 -14.94
CA TYR A 62 -3.47 0.09 -14.09
C TYR A 62 -2.10 0.18 -13.40
N LEU A 63 -1.23 -0.81 -13.59
CA LEU A 63 0.10 -0.85 -12.98
C LEU A 63 1.22 -0.87 -14.03
N ASN A 64 0.92 -1.24 -15.28
CA ASN A 64 1.92 -1.43 -16.34
C ASN A 64 2.10 -0.25 -17.31
N GLN A 65 1.33 0.84 -17.17
CA GLN A 65 1.36 1.97 -18.11
C GLN A 65 2.66 2.79 -18.04
N SER A 66 3.27 2.90 -16.86
CA SER A 66 4.48 3.73 -16.67
C SER A 66 5.79 2.98 -16.89
N GLY A 67 5.74 1.64 -16.92
CA GLY A 67 6.93 0.78 -16.98
C GLY A 67 7.77 0.75 -15.69
N VAL A 68 7.27 1.34 -14.60
CA VAL A 68 7.97 1.38 -13.30
C VAL A 68 7.21 0.53 -12.28
N TYR A 69 7.88 -0.52 -11.80
CA TYR A 69 7.30 -1.46 -10.83
C TYR A 69 7.99 -1.39 -9.46
N GLN A 70 9.27 -1.00 -9.44
CA GLN A 70 10.09 -0.86 -8.23
C GLN A 70 10.75 0.51 -8.22
N LEU A 71 10.80 1.15 -7.04
CA LEU A 71 11.56 2.38 -6.86
C LEU A 71 13.01 2.02 -6.56
N LEU A 72 13.92 2.65 -7.28
CA LEU A 72 15.35 2.49 -7.08
C LEU A 72 15.94 3.78 -6.50
N ASP A 73 16.95 3.65 -5.64
CA ASP A 73 17.77 4.76 -5.19
C ASP A 73 18.72 5.25 -6.30
N THR A 74 19.56 6.24 -5.99
CA THR A 74 20.56 6.77 -6.92
C THR A 74 21.62 5.74 -7.32
N ASP A 75 21.80 4.69 -6.53
CA ASP A 75 22.76 3.60 -6.74
C ASP A 75 22.12 2.39 -7.45
N GLY A 76 20.84 2.50 -7.86
CA GLY A 76 20.09 1.44 -8.54
C GLY A 76 19.58 0.32 -7.63
N LYS A 77 19.60 0.50 -6.31
CA LYS A 77 19.08 -0.49 -5.35
C LYS A 77 17.61 -0.22 -5.03
N PRO A 78 16.81 -1.27 -4.73
CA PRO A 78 15.45 -1.09 -4.26
C PRO A 78 15.37 -0.17 -3.04
N LEU A 79 14.58 0.89 -3.14
CA LEU A 79 14.32 1.81 -2.03
C LEU A 79 13.45 1.16 -0.95
N CYS A 80 12.60 0.22 -1.35
CA CYS A 80 11.69 -0.51 -0.47
C CYS A 80 11.54 -1.97 -0.94
N ASP A 81 11.38 -2.87 0.03
CA ASP A 81 10.98 -4.25 -0.20
C ASP A 81 9.46 -4.34 -0.03
N GLU A 82 8.75 -4.55 -1.15
CA GLU A 82 7.28 -4.56 -1.17
C GLU A 82 6.69 -5.72 -0.34
N VAL A 83 7.43 -6.82 -0.14
CA VAL A 83 6.99 -7.96 0.69
C VAL A 83 7.03 -7.56 2.17
N VAL A 84 8.13 -6.93 2.60
CA VAL A 84 8.29 -6.46 3.97
C VAL A 84 7.28 -5.35 4.28
N GLU A 85 7.06 -4.42 3.34
CA GLU A 85 6.08 -3.36 3.53
C GLU A 85 4.64 -3.90 3.58
N PHE A 86 4.31 -4.95 2.83
CA PHE A 86 3.01 -5.60 2.92
C PHE A 86 2.77 -6.22 4.31
N ASP A 87 3.75 -6.95 4.84
CA ASP A 87 3.69 -7.51 6.20
C ASP A 87 3.52 -6.41 7.26
N ARG A 88 4.23 -5.28 7.12
CA ARG A 88 4.05 -4.11 8.00
C ARG A 88 2.64 -3.52 7.94
N VAL A 89 2.03 -3.48 6.75
CA VAL A 89 0.64 -3.02 6.60
C VAL A 89 -0.32 -3.98 7.30
N GLN A 90 -0.18 -5.29 7.13
CA GLN A 90 -1.02 -6.28 7.80
C GLN A 90 -0.87 -6.22 9.33
N GLN A 91 0.35 -6.11 9.84
CA GLN A 91 0.61 -5.93 11.27
C GLN A 91 -0.04 -4.65 11.81
N SER A 92 0.03 -3.56 11.04
CA SER A 92 -0.60 -2.29 11.42
C SER A 92 -2.13 -2.38 11.45
N MET A 93 -2.75 -3.07 10.47
CA MET A 93 -4.20 -3.31 10.45
C MET A 93 -4.65 -4.13 11.66
N THR A 94 -3.90 -5.18 12.00
CA THR A 94 -4.15 -5.99 13.19
C THR A 94 -3.98 -5.20 14.48
N GLN A 95 -2.95 -4.36 14.58
CA GLN A 95 -2.75 -3.47 15.73
C GLN A 95 -3.89 -2.45 15.88
N MET A 96 -4.45 -1.99 14.77
CA MET A 96 -5.64 -1.13 14.73
C MET A 96 -6.95 -1.88 14.97
N GLN A 97 -6.89 -3.19 15.27
CA GLN A 97 -8.04 -4.04 15.55
C GLN A 97 -9.03 -4.14 14.38
N ILE A 98 -8.53 -4.08 13.14
CA ILE A 98 -9.33 -4.35 11.95
C ILE A 98 -9.52 -5.87 11.83
N GLU A 99 -10.77 -6.33 11.73
CA GLU A 99 -11.08 -7.76 11.63
C GLU A 99 -10.50 -8.40 10.36
N GLU A 100 -10.03 -9.65 10.45
CA GLU A 100 -9.53 -10.42 9.30
C GLU A 100 -10.55 -10.60 8.18
N SER A 101 -11.85 -10.54 8.50
CA SER A 101 -12.93 -10.56 7.51
C SER A 101 -12.97 -9.30 6.62
N THR A 102 -12.41 -8.20 7.14
CA THR A 102 -12.41 -6.87 6.52
C THR A 102 -11.08 -6.55 5.84
N GLN A 103 -9.99 -7.19 6.29
CA GLN A 103 -8.66 -7.10 5.68
C GLN A 103 -8.63 -7.80 4.31
#